data_AF-A0A3B9ARZ7-F1
#
_entry.id   AF-A0A3B9ARZ7-F1
#
_cell.length_a   1.000
_cell.length_b   1.000
_cell.length_c   1.000
_cell.angle_alpha   90.00
_cell.angle_beta   90.00
_cell.angle_gamma   90.00
#
_symmetry.space_group_name_H-M   'P 1'
#
loop_
_entity.id
_entity.type
_entity.pdbx_description
1 polymer ?
#
loop_
_entity_poly.entity_id
_entity_poly.type
_entity_poly.pdbx_seq_one_letter_code
_entity_poly.pdbx_strand_id
1 'polypeptide(L)'
;MLFLVSVSLISCSKEEPNDYYWGTASAQLNGSSWQPEPRATTNKPYGQGIDFSLGRFLDNGLKKEALSIYKIPPQVGRHPISQTEVRDIDSLSGAKLFTLIDGDVLGDVYHPLEGSTDNYLEITKMEGDEIWAEFQIAFVRVSVGSVDNNYPDTIRLTQGKIHTRIIKPE
;
A
#
# COMPACT_ATOMS: atom_id res chain seq x y z
N MET A 1 -57.22 16.14 10.81
CA MET A 1 -55.81 16.52 11.02
C MET A 1 -55.09 15.31 11.60
N LEU A 2 -54.30 14.60 10.79
CA LEU A 2 -53.46 13.49 11.25
C LEU A 2 -52.15 13.58 10.46
N PHE A 3 -51.15 14.21 11.06
CA PHE A 3 -49.80 14.27 10.50
C PHE A 3 -49.11 12.95 10.85
N LEU A 4 -48.93 12.06 9.87
CA LEU A 4 -48.05 10.91 10.00
C LEU A 4 -46.60 11.40 9.84
N VAL A 5 -45.92 11.58 10.97
CA VAL A 5 -44.48 11.83 10.99
C VAL A 5 -43.78 10.49 10.75
N SER A 6 -43.33 10.26 9.51
CA SER A 6 -42.40 9.17 9.20
C SER A 6 -41.06 9.47 9.86
N VAL A 7 -40.73 8.73 10.91
CA VAL A 7 -39.42 8.77 11.55
C VAL A 7 -38.46 7.98 10.67
N SER A 8 -37.70 8.69 9.85
CA SER A 8 -36.56 8.13 9.12
C SER A 8 -35.50 7.69 10.12
N LEU A 9 -35.36 6.38 10.32
CA LEU A 9 -34.21 5.81 11.01
C LEU A 9 -33.00 5.97 10.10
N ILE A 10 -32.28 7.08 10.26
CA ILE A 10 -30.92 7.24 9.75
C ILE A 10 -30.07 6.28 10.59
N SER A 11 -29.94 5.04 10.13
CA SER A 11 -28.92 4.12 10.62
C SER A 11 -27.58 4.63 10.08
N CYS A 12 -27.00 5.62 10.78
CA CYS A 12 -25.58 5.87 10.70
C CYS A 12 -24.90 4.66 11.33
N SER A 13 -24.54 3.66 10.51
CA SER A 13 -23.48 2.74 10.88
C SER A 13 -22.23 3.59 11.11
N LYS A 14 -21.87 3.80 12.38
CA LYS A 14 -20.50 4.19 12.71
C LYS A 14 -19.63 3.06 12.19
N GLU A 15 -18.99 3.27 11.05
CA GLU A 15 -17.81 2.49 10.69
C GLU A 15 -16.84 2.67 11.85
N GLU A 16 -16.57 1.59 12.58
CA GLU A 16 -15.52 1.64 13.59
C GLU A 16 -14.21 1.99 12.87
N PRO A 17 -13.41 2.92 13.40
CA PRO A 17 -12.12 3.24 12.81
C PRO A 17 -11.32 1.93 12.66
N ASN A 18 -10.92 1.62 11.43
CA ASN A 18 -10.02 0.51 11.20
C ASN A 18 -8.62 0.92 11.72
N ASP A 19 -8.37 0.73 13.01
CA ASP A 19 -7.09 1.09 13.66
C ASP A 19 -5.87 0.39 13.03
N TYR A 20 -6.10 -0.60 12.17
CA TYR A 20 -5.06 -1.25 11.39
C TYR A 20 -4.41 -0.32 10.36
N TYR A 21 -5.17 0.56 9.70
CA TYR A 21 -4.65 1.57 8.77
C TYR A 21 -4.81 2.97 9.37
N TRP A 22 -3.82 3.84 9.11
CA TRP A 22 -3.90 5.21 9.60
C TRP A 22 -3.11 6.16 8.71
N GLY A 23 -3.69 7.30 8.41
CA GLY A 23 -3.10 8.35 7.59
C GLY A 23 -3.63 8.37 6.17
N THR A 24 -2.85 8.88 5.22
CA THR A 24 -3.25 9.06 3.82
C THR A 24 -2.19 8.54 2.87
N ALA A 25 -2.60 7.93 1.75
CA ALA A 25 -1.70 7.59 0.68
C ALA A 25 -2.37 7.79 -0.68
N SER A 26 -1.57 8.16 -1.67
CA SER A 26 -2.02 8.43 -3.03
C SER A 26 -0.91 8.18 -4.04
N ALA A 27 -1.25 7.84 -5.28
CA ALA A 27 -0.36 7.80 -6.43
C ALA A 27 -1.16 7.89 -7.74
N GLN A 28 -0.44 7.89 -8.86
CA GLN A 28 -0.99 7.64 -10.19
C GLN A 28 -0.57 6.25 -10.65
N LEU A 29 -1.54 5.34 -10.80
CA LEU A 29 -1.32 4.01 -11.40
C LEU A 29 -1.62 4.10 -12.91
N ASN A 30 -0.57 4.03 -13.73
CA ASN A 30 -0.66 4.22 -15.17
C ASN A 30 -1.41 5.52 -15.57
N GLY A 31 -1.21 6.59 -14.78
CA GLY A 31 -1.87 7.90 -14.99
C GLY A 31 -3.29 8.02 -14.44
N SER A 32 -3.83 6.96 -13.82
CA SER A 32 -5.13 7.00 -13.13
C SER A 32 -4.95 7.14 -11.62
N SER A 33 -5.83 7.90 -10.98
CA SER A 33 -5.78 8.11 -9.52
C SER A 33 -5.85 6.77 -8.77
N TRP A 34 -4.94 6.59 -7.82
CA TRP A 34 -4.84 5.42 -6.97
C TRP A 34 -4.73 5.86 -5.51
N GLN A 35 -5.72 5.50 -4.70
CA GLN A 35 -5.91 6.01 -3.33
C GLN A 35 -6.01 4.82 -2.34
N PRO A 36 -4.88 4.26 -1.89
CA PRO A 36 -4.88 3.19 -0.91
C PRO A 36 -4.91 3.72 0.53
N GLU A 37 -5.22 2.84 1.47
CA GLU A 37 -5.06 3.06 2.91
C GLU A 37 -3.64 2.64 3.35
N PRO A 38 -2.88 3.52 4.03
CA PRO A 38 -1.52 3.21 4.44
C PRO A 38 -1.41 2.65 5.86
N ARG A 39 -0.39 1.81 6.05
CA ARG A 39 0.07 1.30 7.33
C ARG A 39 1.58 1.18 7.31
N ALA A 40 2.26 1.55 8.40
CA ALA A 40 3.68 1.29 8.60
C ALA A 40 3.93 0.44 9.86
N THR A 41 4.84 -0.52 9.76
CA THR A 41 5.27 -1.37 10.89
C THR A 41 6.77 -1.64 10.81
N THR A 42 7.42 -1.95 11.93
CA THR A 42 8.79 -2.48 11.88
C THR A 42 8.82 -3.84 11.18
N ASN A 43 9.77 -4.04 10.27
CA ASN A 43 10.01 -5.32 9.60
C ASN A 43 10.34 -6.40 10.63
N LYS A 44 9.55 -7.48 10.68
CA LYS A 44 9.74 -8.61 11.61
C LYS A 44 9.90 -9.92 10.84
N PRO A 45 10.66 -10.90 11.35
CA PRO A 45 11.33 -10.91 12.66
C PRO A 45 12.70 -10.20 12.68
N TYR A 46 13.25 -9.83 11.52
CA TYR A 46 14.67 -9.46 11.42
C TYR A 46 14.99 -7.99 11.72
N GLY A 47 14.01 -7.11 11.83
CA GLY A 47 14.24 -5.70 12.17
C GLY A 47 14.92 -4.89 11.07
N GLN A 48 14.80 -5.29 9.80
CA GLN A 48 15.56 -4.72 8.68
C GLN A 48 15.03 -3.37 8.16
N GLY A 49 14.20 -2.68 8.96
CA GLY A 49 13.63 -1.38 8.61
C GLY A 49 12.13 -1.28 8.88
N ILE A 50 11.46 -0.46 8.08
CA ILE A 50 10.02 -0.22 8.09
C ILE A 50 9.40 -0.91 6.87
N ASP A 51 8.29 -1.60 7.11
CA ASP A 51 7.40 -2.11 6.09
C ASP A 51 6.18 -1.20 5.98
N PHE A 52 5.95 -0.67 4.78
CA PHE A 52 4.74 0.02 4.38
C PHE A 52 3.79 -0.97 3.69
N SER A 53 2.53 -0.98 4.11
CA SER A 53 1.44 -1.71 3.47
C SER A 53 0.39 -0.72 3.03
N LEU A 54 0.12 -0.68 1.72
CA LEU A 54 -0.89 0.17 1.10
C LEU A 54 -2.00 -0.73 0.54
N GLY A 55 -3.17 -0.72 1.17
CA GLY A 55 -4.32 -1.55 0.78
C GLY A 55 -5.37 -0.75 0.03
N ARG A 56 -5.85 -1.25 -1.11
CA ARG A 56 -7.03 -0.67 -1.78
C ARG A 56 -8.20 -1.62 -1.62
N PHE A 57 -9.37 -1.07 -1.33
CA PHE A 57 -10.59 -1.82 -1.06
C PHE A 57 -11.66 -1.54 -2.11
N LEU A 58 -12.53 -2.52 -2.33
CA LEU A 58 -13.80 -2.36 -3.02
C LEU A 58 -14.83 -1.69 -2.09
N ASP A 59 -15.93 -1.19 -2.65
CA ASP A 59 -17.01 -0.53 -1.89
C ASP A 59 -17.65 -1.44 -0.83
N ASN A 60 -17.53 -2.77 -1.00
CA ASN A 60 -18.00 -3.75 -0.03
C ASN A 60 -16.97 -4.06 1.08
N GLY A 61 -15.85 -3.33 1.14
CA GLY A 61 -14.78 -3.49 2.12
C GLY A 61 -13.78 -4.63 1.83
N LEU A 62 -13.95 -5.38 0.74
CA LEU A 62 -13.01 -6.43 0.37
C LEU A 62 -11.73 -5.83 -0.22
N LYS A 63 -10.58 -6.38 0.16
CA LYS A 63 -9.29 -5.92 -0.37
C LYS A 63 -9.17 -6.28 -1.84
N LYS A 64 -8.94 -5.28 -2.69
CA LYS A 64 -8.73 -5.45 -4.13
C LYS A 64 -7.25 -5.56 -4.48
N GLU A 65 -6.43 -4.72 -3.86
CA GLU A 65 -5.02 -4.59 -4.18
C GLU A 65 -4.21 -4.38 -2.90
N ALA A 66 -2.97 -4.85 -2.91
CA ALA A 66 -2.01 -4.56 -1.86
C ALA A 66 -0.64 -4.25 -2.49
N LEU A 67 -0.07 -3.10 -2.10
CA LEU A 67 1.33 -2.79 -2.32
C LEU A 67 2.05 -2.87 -0.97
N SER A 68 3.06 -3.73 -0.92
CA SER A 68 4.03 -3.76 0.17
C SER A 68 5.33 -3.11 -0.30
N ILE A 69 5.87 -2.16 0.47
CA ILE A 69 7.21 -1.61 0.29
C ILE A 69 7.95 -1.87 1.61
N TYR A 70 9.01 -2.67 1.57
CA TYR A 70 9.55 -3.30 2.78
C TYR A 70 11.06 -3.11 2.91
N LYS A 71 11.54 -3.33 4.13
CA LYS A 71 12.95 -3.13 4.51
C LYS A 71 13.45 -1.71 4.21
N ILE A 72 12.60 -0.69 4.45
CA ILE A 72 12.98 0.71 4.29
C ILE A 72 13.77 1.15 5.53
N PRO A 73 15.03 1.63 5.40
CA PRO A 73 15.76 2.19 6.52
C PRO A 73 14.98 3.34 7.18
N PRO A 74 14.83 3.39 8.52
CA PRO A 74 14.03 4.38 9.23
C PRO A 74 14.77 5.72 9.36
N GLN A 75 15.17 6.29 8.22
CA GLN A 75 15.91 7.55 8.13
C GLN A 75 15.41 8.36 6.93
N VAL A 76 15.38 9.68 7.10
CA VAL A 76 15.09 10.63 6.03
C VAL A 76 16.08 10.43 4.87
N GLY A 77 15.57 10.45 3.65
CA GLY A 77 16.35 10.27 2.44
C GLY A 77 15.71 9.28 1.46
N ARG A 78 16.32 9.21 0.29
CA ARG A 78 15.87 8.38 -0.83
C ARG A 78 16.46 6.98 -0.74
N HIS A 79 15.57 5.98 -0.73
CA HIS A 79 15.91 4.56 -0.66
C HIS A 79 15.56 3.88 -1.99
N PRO A 80 16.53 3.27 -2.69
CA PRO A 80 16.27 2.57 -3.95
C PRO A 80 15.44 1.31 -3.70
N ILE A 81 14.46 1.05 -4.57
CA ILE A 81 13.63 -0.15 -4.49
C ILE A 81 14.14 -1.19 -5.49
N SER A 82 14.51 -2.35 -4.96
CA SER A 82 15.07 -3.48 -5.71
C SER A 82 14.08 -4.64 -5.77
N GLN A 83 14.36 -5.61 -6.65
CA GLN A 83 13.73 -6.92 -6.56
C GLN A 83 14.46 -7.75 -5.50
N THR A 84 13.78 -8.05 -4.40
CA THR A 84 14.25 -8.87 -3.26
C THR A 84 13.01 -9.51 -2.63
N GLU A 85 13.15 -10.34 -1.61
CA GLU A 85 12.02 -10.82 -0.82
C GLU A 85 11.96 -10.15 0.56
N VAL A 86 10.74 -10.02 1.09
CA VAL A 86 10.48 -9.37 2.39
C VAL A 86 11.22 -10.03 3.56
N ARG A 87 11.62 -11.30 3.42
CA ARG A 87 12.32 -12.11 4.44
C ARG A 87 13.76 -12.43 4.10
N ASP A 88 14.28 -11.97 2.97
CA ASP A 88 15.71 -12.10 2.71
C ASP A 88 16.49 -11.28 3.75
N ILE A 89 17.55 -11.89 4.28
CA ILE A 89 18.46 -11.25 5.24
C ILE A 89 19.51 -10.48 4.43
N ASP A 90 19.17 -9.26 4.04
CA ASP A 90 19.98 -8.37 3.22
C ASP A 90 19.69 -6.90 3.58
N SER A 91 20.40 -5.97 2.95
CA SER A 91 20.17 -4.53 3.12
C SER A 91 19.33 -3.90 2.01
N LEU A 92 18.66 -4.71 1.19
CA LEU A 92 17.92 -4.25 0.02
C LEU A 92 16.49 -3.91 0.41
N SER A 93 16.08 -2.66 0.20
CA SER A 93 14.68 -2.29 0.20
C SER A 93 13.98 -2.88 -1.03
N GLY A 94 12.75 -3.35 -0.86
CA GLY A 94 11.99 -3.97 -1.94
C GLY A 94 10.54 -3.57 -1.94
N ALA A 95 9.82 -4.01 -2.98
CA ALA A 95 8.39 -3.86 -3.06
C ALA A 95 7.73 -5.05 -3.75
N LYS A 96 6.43 -5.20 -3.54
CA LYS A 96 5.59 -6.20 -4.20
C LYS A 96 4.18 -5.67 -4.28
N LEU A 97 3.57 -5.74 -5.47
CA LEU A 97 2.16 -5.44 -5.65
C LEU A 97 1.43 -6.72 -6.03
N PHE A 98 0.25 -6.93 -5.48
CA PHE A 98 -0.64 -8.01 -5.92
C PHE A 98 -2.09 -7.56 -5.93
N THR A 99 -2.88 -8.18 -6.82
CA THR A 99 -4.34 -8.05 -6.83
C THR A 99 -4.97 -9.23 -6.10
N LEU A 100 -6.23 -9.06 -5.70
CA LEU A 100 -7.04 -10.07 -5.04
C LEU A 100 -8.40 -10.17 -5.75
N ILE A 101 -8.88 -11.40 -5.90
CA ILE A 101 -10.22 -11.73 -6.38
C ILE A 101 -11.06 -12.07 -5.15
N ASP A 102 -12.24 -11.44 -5.04
CA ASP A 102 -13.17 -11.60 -3.91
C ASP A 102 -12.56 -11.38 -2.52
N GLY A 103 -11.44 -10.65 -2.44
CA GLY A 103 -10.81 -10.24 -1.19
C GLY A 103 -9.81 -11.23 -0.59
N ASP A 104 -9.79 -12.49 -1.03
CA ASP A 104 -9.01 -13.55 -0.40
C ASP A 104 -8.26 -14.48 -1.37
N VAL A 105 -8.61 -14.47 -2.67
CA VAL A 105 -7.89 -15.25 -3.69
C VAL A 105 -6.82 -14.38 -4.34
N LEU A 106 -5.56 -14.85 -4.32
CA LEU A 106 -4.45 -14.15 -4.96
C LEU A 106 -4.67 -14.07 -6.48
N GLY A 107 -4.67 -12.85 -7.01
CA GLY A 107 -4.75 -12.56 -8.44
C GLY A 107 -3.35 -12.39 -9.06
N ASP A 108 -3.15 -11.28 -9.76
CA ASP A 108 -1.87 -11.00 -10.42
C ASP A 108 -0.81 -10.55 -9.42
N VAL A 109 0.45 -10.93 -9.67
CA VAL A 109 1.60 -10.56 -8.84
C VAL A 109 2.60 -9.77 -9.67
N TYR A 110 3.09 -8.67 -9.09
CA TYR A 110 3.96 -7.70 -9.74
C TYR A 110 5.23 -7.47 -8.91
N HIS A 111 6.39 -7.57 -9.55
CA HIS A 111 7.70 -7.29 -8.96
C HIS A 111 8.30 -6.00 -9.54
N PRO A 112 9.13 -5.27 -8.77
CA PRO A 112 9.81 -4.08 -9.27
C PRO A 112 10.58 -4.40 -10.55
N LEU A 113 10.44 -3.55 -11.56
CA LEU A 113 11.15 -3.69 -12.82
C LEU A 113 12.64 -3.35 -12.60
N GLU A 114 13.50 -4.36 -12.66
CA GLU A 114 14.95 -4.20 -12.49
C GLU A 114 15.57 -3.31 -13.58
N GLY A 115 16.69 -2.66 -13.26
CA GLY A 115 17.41 -1.76 -14.18
C GLY A 115 16.77 -0.37 -14.37
N SER A 116 15.59 -0.13 -13.79
CA SER A 116 14.99 1.21 -13.71
C SER A 116 15.67 2.03 -12.61
N THR A 117 16.25 3.19 -12.95
CA THR A 117 16.80 4.15 -11.96
C THR A 117 15.73 4.90 -11.17
N ASP A 118 14.47 4.72 -11.55
CA ASP A 118 13.35 5.52 -11.08
C ASP A 118 12.53 4.84 -9.98
N ASN A 119 12.95 3.65 -9.53
CA ASN A 119 12.31 2.91 -8.45
C ASN A 119 12.84 3.36 -7.08
N TYR A 120 12.03 4.08 -6.31
CA TYR A 120 12.43 4.59 -5.00
C TYR A 120 11.24 4.75 -4.04
N LEU A 121 11.58 4.79 -2.76
CA LEU A 121 10.79 5.44 -1.72
C LEU A 121 11.71 6.44 -0.99
N GLU A 122 11.27 7.68 -0.88
CA GLU A 122 11.98 8.74 -0.16
C GLU A 122 11.20 9.10 1.09
N ILE A 123 11.81 8.88 2.25
CA ILE A 123 11.26 9.41 3.50
C ILE A 123 11.61 10.89 3.53
N THR A 124 10.61 11.75 3.40
CA THR A 124 10.79 13.21 3.36
C THR A 124 10.80 13.83 4.74
N LYS A 125 10.12 13.20 5.71
CA LYS A 125 10.00 13.70 7.07
C LYS A 125 9.67 12.57 8.05
N MET A 126 10.16 12.69 9.28
CA MET A 126 9.77 11.85 10.42
C MET A 126 9.63 12.73 11.68
N GLU A 127 8.53 12.58 12.42
CA GLU A 127 8.26 13.29 13.68
C GLU A 127 7.58 12.33 14.66
N GLY A 128 8.27 11.93 15.73
CA GLY A 128 7.74 10.92 16.65
C GLY A 128 7.58 9.57 15.95
N ASP A 129 6.37 9.02 15.93
CA ASP A 129 5.99 7.82 15.19
C ASP A 129 5.43 8.13 13.79
N GLU A 130 5.19 9.39 13.45
CA GLU A 130 4.70 9.78 12.13
C GLU A 130 5.81 9.82 11.08
N ILE A 131 5.45 9.39 9.87
CA ILE A 131 6.33 9.28 8.72
C ILE A 131 5.64 9.81 7.46
N TRP A 132 6.36 10.65 6.72
CA TRP A 132 5.96 11.13 5.40
C TRP A 132 6.95 10.61 4.37
N ALA A 133 6.43 10.09 3.26
CA ALA A 133 7.25 9.56 2.19
C ALA A 133 6.66 9.88 0.82
N GLU A 134 7.54 9.95 -0.18
CA GLU A 134 7.19 9.96 -1.60
C GLU A 134 7.72 8.70 -2.26
N PHE A 135 7.06 8.20 -3.30
CA PHE A 135 7.52 7.00 -3.98
C PHE A 135 7.19 7.01 -5.47
N GLN A 136 8.00 6.27 -6.22
CA GLN A 136 7.76 5.94 -7.62
C GLN A 136 8.32 4.55 -7.88
N ILE A 137 7.52 3.66 -8.45
CA ILE A 137 7.94 2.28 -8.70
C ILE A 137 7.28 1.79 -10.00
N ALA A 138 8.10 1.32 -10.93
CA ALA A 138 7.65 0.54 -12.08
C ALA A 138 7.66 -0.94 -11.70
N PHE A 139 6.63 -1.67 -12.09
CA PHE A 139 6.53 -3.10 -11.87
C PHE A 139 6.29 -3.86 -13.17
N VAL A 140 6.67 -5.13 -13.16
CA VAL A 140 6.36 -6.13 -14.18
C VAL A 140 5.60 -7.31 -13.55
N ARG A 141 4.59 -7.83 -14.26
CA ARG A 141 3.82 -9.00 -13.82
C ARG A 141 4.69 -10.25 -13.88
N VAL A 142 4.64 -11.06 -12.84
CA VAL A 142 5.38 -12.33 -12.70
C VAL A 142 4.48 -13.54 -12.49
N SER A 143 3.17 -13.34 -12.24
CA SER A 143 2.21 -14.44 -12.19
C SER A 143 2.04 -15.09 -13.56
N VAL A 144 1.93 -16.43 -13.58
CA VAL A 144 1.73 -17.21 -14.81
C VAL A 144 0.25 -17.15 -15.19
N GLY A 145 -0.05 -16.42 -16.27
CA GLY A 145 -1.42 -16.14 -16.71
C GLY A 145 -2.04 -14.98 -15.92
N SER A 146 -2.77 -14.12 -16.61
CA SER A 146 -3.59 -13.08 -15.98
C SER A 146 -4.75 -13.76 -15.27
N VAL A 147 -4.72 -13.81 -13.93
CA VAL A 147 -5.82 -14.37 -13.15
C VAL A 147 -6.93 -13.32 -13.01
N ASP A 148 -6.50 -12.07 -12.91
CA ASP A 148 -7.33 -10.90 -12.74
C ASP A 148 -6.88 -9.88 -13.78
N ASN A 149 -7.52 -9.86 -14.96
CA ASN A 149 -7.15 -9.10 -16.17
C ASN A 149 -7.24 -7.55 -16.00
N ASN A 150 -7.03 -7.04 -14.80
CA ASN A 150 -7.22 -5.65 -14.41
C ASN A 150 -6.11 -4.73 -14.93
N TYR A 151 -4.90 -5.24 -15.15
CA TYR A 151 -3.74 -4.44 -15.50
C TYR A 151 -2.87 -5.07 -16.61
N PRO A 152 -2.16 -4.24 -17.40
CA PRO A 152 -1.15 -4.72 -18.34
C PRO A 152 0.08 -5.29 -17.60
N ASP A 153 0.91 -6.02 -18.34
CA ASP A 153 2.11 -6.69 -17.84
C ASP A 153 3.14 -5.75 -17.21
N THR A 154 3.08 -4.46 -17.51
CA THR A 154 3.90 -3.43 -16.87
C THR A 154 3.02 -2.33 -16.34
N ILE A 155 3.18 -2.01 -15.07
CA ILE A 155 2.48 -0.90 -14.41
C ILE A 155 3.47 0.08 -13.81
N ARG A 156 3.05 1.33 -13.68
CA ARG A 156 3.84 2.39 -13.06
C ARG A 156 3.00 3.10 -12.03
N LEU A 157 3.51 3.14 -10.81
CA LEU A 157 3.04 4.05 -9.78
C LEU A 157 3.96 5.27 -9.76
N THR A 158 3.40 6.44 -10.03
CA THR A 158 4.13 7.71 -10.04
C THR A 158 3.46 8.71 -9.11
N GLN A 159 4.20 9.75 -8.71
CA GLN A 159 3.70 10.80 -7.81
C GLN A 159 3.14 10.23 -6.48
N GLY A 160 3.74 9.13 -6.02
CA GLY A 160 3.31 8.45 -4.81
C GLY A 160 3.59 9.30 -3.58
N LYS A 161 2.63 9.41 -2.67
CA LYS A 161 2.74 10.09 -1.38
C LYS A 161 2.14 9.25 -0.29
N ILE A 162 2.79 9.20 0.86
CA ILE A 162 2.37 8.48 2.06
C ILE A 162 2.54 9.41 3.25
N HIS A 163 1.52 9.47 4.10
CA HIS A 163 1.61 9.98 5.47
C HIS A 163 0.97 8.94 6.37
N THR A 164 1.71 8.39 7.31
CA THR A 164 1.21 7.36 8.24
C THR A 164 2.00 7.39 9.54
N ARG A 165 1.73 6.46 10.44
CA ARG A 165 2.47 6.26 11.69
C ARG A 165 3.04 4.84 11.78
N ILE A 166 4.20 4.70 12.39
CA ILE A 166 4.82 3.40 12.67
C ILE A 166 4.06 2.76 13.84
N ILE A 167 3.18 1.81 13.52
CA ILE A 167 2.40 1.09 14.51
C ILE A 167 3.32 0.14 15.26
N LYS A 168 3.42 0.32 16.58
CA LYS A 168 4.09 -0.62 17.46
C LYS A 168 3.17 -1.84 17.61
N PRO A 169 3.61 -3.05 17.23
CA PRO A 169 2.86 -4.25 17.57
C PRO A 169 2.77 -4.38 19.09
N GLU A 170 1.59 -4.72 19.59
CA GLU A 170 1.37 -5.18 20.97
C GLU A 170 2.23 -6.39 21.32
#